data_AF-A0AAI9YPL2-F1
#
_entry.id   AF-A0AAI9YPL2-F1
#
_cell.length_a   1.000
_cell.length_b   1.000
_cell.length_c   1.000
_cell.angle_alpha   90.00
_cell.angle_beta   90.00
_cell.angle_gamma   90.00
#
_symmetry.space_group_name_H-M   'P 1'
#
loop_
_entity.id
_entity.type
_entity.pdbx_description
1 polymer ?
#
loop_
_entity_poly.entity_id
_entity_poly.type
_entity_poly.pdbx_seq_one_letter_code
_entity_poly.pdbx_strand_id
1 'polypeptide(L)'
;MPSFTEPEHQSQSLPFEKPTPRPPRSPTVAKNIRSRNRRREYLERHPKYFSDAEHELADPLLYDSLVRKFQTPAEREVEGKAKGYSGVLESSLLRGEARLADLKSSTDNTTTLEPARDFTTEADLSKTKTKEDGLQRWHEFLTERFVRGHDEDFDYSLIDDNEDYDVMERRDAEEAWFDEEDPEWASDADEGAQTTRGQTGIQDF
;
A
#
# COMPACT_ATOMS: atom_id res chain seq x y z
N MET A 1 44.77 -56.25 7.43
CA MET A 1 44.08 -55.15 6.74
C MET A 1 42.64 -55.13 7.25
N PRO A 2 42.26 -54.26 8.20
CA PRO A 2 40.86 -54.13 8.59
C PRO A 2 40.10 -53.36 7.49
N SER A 3 38.97 -53.92 7.08
CA SER A 3 38.04 -53.34 6.11
C SER A 3 37.36 -52.12 6.74
N PHE A 4 37.48 -50.97 6.11
CA PHE A 4 36.77 -49.74 6.49
C PHE A 4 35.34 -49.86 5.95
N THR A 5 34.38 -50.17 6.83
CA THR A 5 32.96 -50.10 6.50
C THR A 5 32.55 -48.64 6.52
N GLU A 6 32.28 -48.09 5.35
CA GLU A 6 31.80 -46.72 5.14
C GLU A 6 30.44 -46.55 5.84
N PRO A 7 30.27 -45.57 6.74
CA PRO A 7 28.98 -45.37 7.39
C PRO A 7 27.99 -44.85 6.35
N GLU A 8 26.88 -45.56 6.20
CA GLU A 8 25.77 -45.11 5.36
C GLU A 8 25.37 -43.69 5.77
N HIS A 9 25.52 -42.75 4.84
CA HIS A 9 24.96 -41.42 4.96
C HIS A 9 23.44 -41.55 4.90
N GLN A 10 22.83 -41.76 6.07
CA GLN A 10 21.41 -41.52 6.28
C GLN A 10 21.16 -40.05 5.92
N SER A 11 20.65 -39.85 4.71
CA SER A 11 20.15 -38.57 4.23
C SER A 11 18.95 -38.24 5.08
N GLN A 12 19.17 -37.58 6.21
CA GLN A 12 18.11 -37.04 7.04
C GLN A 12 17.43 -35.95 6.21
N SER A 13 16.34 -36.30 5.54
CA SER A 13 15.36 -35.33 5.07
C SER A 13 14.83 -34.64 6.31
N LEU A 14 15.34 -33.43 6.58
CA LEU A 14 14.75 -32.59 7.61
C LEU A 14 13.33 -32.28 7.15
N PRO A 15 12.29 -32.64 7.92
CA PRO A 15 10.94 -32.22 7.59
C PRO A 15 10.91 -30.70 7.73
N PHE A 16 10.80 -29.99 6.61
CA PHE A 16 10.49 -28.57 6.65
C PHE A 16 9.09 -28.45 7.28
N GLU A 17 9.04 -28.05 8.55
CA GLU A 17 7.79 -27.89 9.29
C GLU A 17 7.04 -26.70 8.68
N LYS A 18 5.90 -26.97 8.03
CA LYS A 18 5.05 -25.90 7.48
C LYS A 18 4.60 -25.00 8.63
N PRO A 19 4.71 -23.66 8.52
CA PRO A 19 4.31 -22.75 9.58
C PRO A 19 2.82 -22.92 9.89
N THR A 20 2.46 -22.88 11.18
CA THR A 20 1.05 -23.00 11.60
C THR A 20 0.25 -21.76 11.17
N PRO A 21 -0.91 -21.93 10.52
CA PRO A 21 -1.70 -20.81 10.04
C PRO A 21 -2.29 -20.02 11.21
N ARG A 22 -2.42 -18.70 11.03
CA ARG A 22 -3.07 -17.83 12.02
C ARG A 22 -4.57 -18.16 12.09
N PRO A 23 -5.23 -17.98 13.25
CA PRO A 23 -6.67 -18.17 13.35
C PRO A 23 -7.42 -17.22 12.40
N PRO A 24 -8.60 -17.64 11.88
CA PRO A 24 -9.37 -16.81 10.96
C PRO A 24 -9.87 -15.53 11.65
N ARG A 25 -9.88 -14.43 10.89
CA ARG A 25 -10.39 -13.12 11.37
C ARG A 25 -11.92 -13.15 11.50
N SER A 26 -12.47 -12.27 12.33
CA SER A 26 -13.94 -12.12 12.44
C SER A 26 -14.55 -11.64 11.10
N PRO A 27 -15.82 -11.99 10.80
CA PRO A 27 -16.43 -11.67 9.50
C PRO A 27 -16.47 -10.17 9.21
N THR A 28 -16.70 -9.33 10.22
CA THR A 28 -16.68 -7.87 10.09
C THR A 28 -15.29 -7.35 9.72
N VAL A 29 -14.25 -7.89 10.35
CA VAL A 29 -12.86 -7.52 10.07
C VAL A 29 -12.46 -7.99 8.66
N ALA A 30 -12.84 -9.20 8.27
CA ALA A 30 -12.63 -9.73 6.93
C ALA A 30 -13.28 -8.85 5.85
N LYS A 31 -14.56 -8.46 6.04
CA LYS A 31 -15.25 -7.54 5.12
C LYS A 31 -14.53 -6.20 5.00
N ASN A 32 -14.12 -5.61 6.12
CA ASN A 32 -13.40 -4.34 6.12
C ASN A 32 -12.07 -4.43 5.37
N ILE A 33 -11.31 -5.52 5.54
CA ILE A 33 -10.07 -5.77 4.80
C ILE A 33 -10.35 -5.88 3.32
N ARG A 34 -11.38 -6.62 2.91
CA ARG A 34 -11.78 -6.76 1.51
C ARG A 34 -12.10 -5.40 0.89
N SER A 35 -12.96 -4.59 1.52
CA SER A 35 -13.25 -3.23 1.05
C SER A 35 -11.98 -2.39 0.92
N ARG A 36 -11.08 -2.43 1.91
CA ARG A 36 -9.80 -1.70 1.85
C ARG A 36 -8.90 -2.17 0.71
N ASN A 37 -8.84 -3.48 0.46
CA ASN A 37 -8.06 -4.03 -0.64
C ASN A 37 -8.65 -3.63 -2.00
N ARG A 38 -9.98 -3.71 -2.15
CA ARG A 38 -10.69 -3.26 -3.36
C ARG A 38 -10.44 -1.78 -3.65
N ARG A 39 -10.50 -0.92 -2.62
CA ARG A 39 -10.21 0.51 -2.73
C ARG A 39 -8.75 0.81 -3.10
N ARG A 40 -7.79 0.02 -2.61
CA ARG A 40 -6.38 0.15 -3.03
C ARG A 40 -6.20 -0.21 -4.50
N GLU A 41 -6.78 -1.33 -4.92
CA GLU A 41 -6.76 -1.75 -6.32
C GLU A 41 -7.40 -0.70 -7.24
N TYR A 42 -8.48 -0.04 -6.80
CA TYR A 42 -9.06 1.07 -7.54
C TYR A 42 -8.06 2.22 -7.74
N LEU A 43 -7.35 2.64 -6.70
CA LEU A 43 -6.36 3.72 -6.80
C LEU A 43 -5.21 3.36 -7.74
N GLU A 44 -4.74 2.12 -7.73
CA GLU A 44 -3.71 1.64 -8.66
C GLU A 44 -4.15 1.76 -10.12
N ARG A 45 -5.43 1.45 -10.41
CA ARG A 45 -6.01 1.59 -11.75
C ARG A 45 -6.35 3.03 -12.13
N HIS A 46 -6.49 3.93 -11.16
CA HIS A 46 -6.94 5.31 -11.36
C HIS A 46 -5.92 6.34 -10.85
N PRO A 47 -4.73 6.44 -11.47
CA PRO A 47 -3.71 7.42 -11.06
C PRO A 47 -4.18 8.89 -11.21
N LYS A 48 -5.25 9.13 -11.99
CA LYS A 48 -5.88 10.45 -12.13
C LYS A 48 -6.45 10.99 -10.82
N TYR A 49 -6.82 10.13 -9.88
CA TYR A 49 -7.30 10.54 -8.57
C TYR A 49 -6.33 11.53 -7.91
N PHE A 50 -5.04 11.20 -7.84
CA PHE A 50 -4.02 12.07 -7.21
C PHE A 50 -3.75 13.39 -7.92
N SER A 51 -4.23 13.56 -9.16
CA SER A 51 -4.07 14.81 -9.92
C SER A 51 -5.20 15.82 -9.70
N ASP A 52 -6.23 15.45 -8.92
CA ASP A 52 -7.34 16.34 -8.62
C ASP A 52 -6.89 17.50 -7.73
N ALA A 53 -7.29 18.72 -8.11
CA ALA A 53 -7.01 19.93 -7.37
C ALA A 53 -7.82 20.03 -6.08
N GLU A 54 -8.99 19.38 -6.02
CA GLU A 54 -9.86 19.42 -4.83
C GLU A 54 -9.25 18.69 -3.63
N HIS A 55 -8.34 17.75 -3.86
CA HIS A 55 -7.62 17.07 -2.79
C HIS A 55 -6.85 18.02 -1.88
N GLU A 56 -6.41 19.19 -2.37
CA GLU A 56 -5.79 20.23 -1.52
C GLU A 56 -6.70 20.60 -0.34
N LEU A 57 -8.02 20.56 -0.53
CA LEU A 57 -9.00 20.98 0.46
C LEU A 57 -9.19 19.92 1.57
N ALA A 58 -8.72 18.68 1.38
CA ALA A 58 -8.85 17.62 2.36
C ALA A 58 -8.04 17.87 3.65
N ASP A 59 -6.82 18.40 3.53
CA ASP A 59 -6.09 19.02 4.64
C ASP A 59 -5.23 20.18 4.09
N PRO A 60 -5.76 21.42 4.14
CA PRO A 60 -5.09 22.58 3.55
C PRO A 60 -3.75 22.91 4.20
N LEU A 61 -3.55 22.56 5.48
CA LEU A 61 -2.31 22.82 6.19
C LEU A 61 -1.25 21.78 5.84
N LEU A 62 -1.65 20.52 5.74
CA LEU A 62 -0.77 19.44 5.34
C LEU A 62 -0.28 19.65 3.90
N TYR A 63 -1.17 19.98 2.96
CA TYR A 63 -0.79 20.31 1.59
C TYR A 63 0.18 21.49 1.52
N ASP A 64 -0.04 22.54 2.32
CA ASP A 64 0.86 23.70 2.39
C ASP A 64 2.27 23.27 2.84
N SER A 65 2.33 22.40 3.85
CA SER A 65 3.57 21.91 4.45
C SER A 65 4.31 20.84 3.62
N LEU A 66 3.62 20.07 2.78
CA LEU A 66 4.20 18.97 2.01
C LEU A 66 4.47 19.36 0.56
N VAL A 67 3.54 20.05 -0.08
CA VAL A 67 3.59 20.35 -1.52
C VAL A 67 3.94 21.81 -1.73
N ARG A 68 3.14 22.72 -1.15
CA ARG A 68 3.25 24.15 -1.44
C ARG A 68 4.57 24.75 -0.99
N LYS A 69 5.20 24.26 0.09
CA LYS A 69 6.52 24.76 0.53
C LYS A 69 7.64 24.57 -0.51
N PHE A 70 7.54 23.55 -1.36
CA PHE A 70 8.55 23.23 -2.38
C PHE A 70 8.21 23.78 -3.77
N GLN A 71 7.01 24.32 -3.96
CA GLN A 71 6.63 24.93 -5.24
C GLN A 71 7.39 26.24 -5.49
N THR A 72 7.75 26.48 -6.74
CA THR A 72 8.31 27.78 -7.15
C THR A 72 7.21 28.84 -7.31
N PRO A 73 7.52 30.15 -7.28
CA PRO A 73 6.53 31.19 -7.56
C PRO A 73 5.87 31.03 -8.93
N ALA A 74 6.63 30.63 -9.95
CA ALA A 74 6.12 30.39 -11.29
C ALA A 74 5.12 29.23 -11.34
N GLU A 75 5.40 28.11 -10.64
CA GLU A 75 4.47 26.98 -10.52
C GLU A 75 3.16 27.39 -9.84
N ARG A 76 3.24 28.18 -8.76
CA ARG A 76 2.06 28.68 -8.04
C ARG A 76 1.20 29.60 -8.90
N GLU A 77 1.81 30.43 -9.75
CA GLU A 77 1.06 31.27 -10.68
C GLU A 77 0.31 30.45 -11.73
N VAL A 78 0.93 29.39 -12.26
CA VAL A 78 0.29 28.48 -13.22
C VAL A 78 -0.87 27.74 -12.55
N GLU A 79 -0.66 27.20 -11.35
CA GLU A 79 -1.70 26.53 -10.57
C GLU A 79 -2.84 27.49 -10.20
N GLY A 80 -2.52 28.70 -9.75
CA GLY A 80 -3.52 29.72 -9.44
C GLY A 80 -4.33 30.17 -10.67
N LYS A 81 -3.69 30.24 -11.84
CA LYS A 81 -4.40 30.51 -13.11
C LYS A 81 -5.31 29.35 -13.50
N ALA A 82 -4.88 28.11 -13.29
CA ALA A 82 -5.69 26.92 -13.58
C ALA A 82 -6.92 26.81 -12.66
N LYS A 83 -6.76 27.10 -11.35
CA LYS A 83 -7.86 27.11 -10.36
C LYS A 83 -8.81 28.30 -10.52
N GLY A 84 -8.34 29.38 -11.12
CA GLY A 84 -9.08 30.64 -11.22
C GLY A 84 -9.22 31.35 -9.87
N TYR A 85 -9.85 32.53 -9.90
CA TYR A 85 -9.95 33.39 -8.72
C TYR A 85 -10.76 32.76 -7.58
N SER A 86 -11.86 32.07 -7.90
CA SER A 86 -12.72 31.43 -6.90
C SER A 86 -12.00 30.33 -6.13
N GLY A 87 -11.33 29.40 -6.83
CA GLY A 87 -10.60 28.30 -6.17
C GLY A 87 -9.40 28.79 -5.35
N VAL A 88 -8.70 29.83 -5.82
CA VAL A 88 -7.62 30.46 -5.03
C VAL A 88 -8.17 31.07 -3.73
N LEU A 89 -9.34 31.72 -3.79
CA LEU A 89 -9.98 32.34 -2.63
C LEU A 89 -10.43 31.27 -1.63
N GLU A 90 -11.08 30.20 -2.08
CA GLU A 90 -11.54 29.09 -1.25
C GLU A 90 -10.38 28.40 -0.53
N SER A 91 -9.34 28.03 -1.29
CA SER A 91 -8.12 27.44 -0.75
C SER A 91 -7.44 28.36 0.28
N SER A 92 -7.46 29.68 0.06
CA SER A 92 -6.94 30.65 1.04
C SER A 92 -7.81 30.80 2.28
N LEU A 93 -9.13 30.73 2.13
CA LEU A 93 -10.09 30.81 3.23
C LEU A 93 -9.95 29.59 4.14
N LEU A 94 -10.01 28.38 3.59
CA LEU A 94 -9.89 27.13 4.35
C LEU A 94 -8.55 27.01 5.08
N ARG A 95 -7.43 27.44 4.45
CA ARG A 95 -6.15 27.54 5.16
C ARG A 95 -6.19 28.53 6.32
N GLY A 96 -6.84 29.68 6.13
CA GLY A 96 -6.96 30.69 7.17
C GLY A 96 -7.76 30.17 8.37
N GLU A 97 -8.89 29.52 8.10
CA GLU A 97 -9.74 28.88 9.10
C GLU A 97 -9.02 27.76 9.84
N ALA A 98 -8.32 26.87 9.11
CA ALA A 98 -7.55 25.79 9.72
C ALA A 98 -6.41 26.32 10.62
N ARG A 99 -5.71 27.39 10.21
CA ARG A 99 -4.68 28.03 11.06
C ARG A 99 -5.29 28.64 12.33
N LEU A 100 -6.46 29.25 12.23
CA LEU A 100 -7.15 29.82 13.39
C LEU A 100 -7.64 28.73 14.36
N ALA A 101 -8.13 27.60 13.82
CA ALA A 101 -8.53 26.45 14.61
C ALA A 101 -7.34 25.86 15.38
N ASP A 102 -6.17 25.70 14.74
CA ASP A 102 -4.95 25.19 15.36
C ASP A 102 -4.39 26.14 16.44
N LEU A 103 -4.45 27.46 16.21
CA LEU A 103 -4.10 28.46 17.23
C LEU A 103 -5.06 28.43 18.43
N LYS A 104 -6.36 28.21 18.17
CA LYS A 104 -7.37 28.10 19.22
C LYS A 104 -7.17 26.84 20.06
N SER A 105 -6.99 25.67 19.43
CA SER A 105 -6.74 24.41 20.12
C SER A 105 -5.46 24.46 20.97
N SER A 106 -4.40 25.10 20.45
CA SER A 106 -3.16 25.34 21.19
C SER A 106 -3.34 26.27 22.40
N THR A 107 -4.30 27.19 22.37
CA THR A 107 -4.60 28.12 23.47
C THR A 107 -5.45 27.44 24.54
N ASP A 108 -6.45 26.66 24.12
CA ASP A 108 -7.42 26.03 25.01
C ASP A 108 -6.87 24.81 25.77
N ASN A 109 -5.60 24.42 25.57
CA ASN A 109 -4.95 23.20 26.12
C ASN A 109 -5.87 21.97 26.08
N THR A 110 -6.78 21.96 25.11
CA THR A 110 -7.80 20.94 24.95
C THR A 110 -7.29 20.08 23.83
N THR A 111 -6.80 18.89 24.19
CA THR A 111 -6.48 17.81 23.24
C THR A 111 -7.78 17.27 22.63
N THR A 112 -8.60 18.12 22.02
CA THR A 112 -9.57 17.66 21.04
C THR A 112 -8.76 17.34 19.81
N LEU A 113 -8.30 16.09 19.75
CA LEU A 113 -7.80 15.47 18.54
C LEU A 113 -8.89 15.67 17.47
N GLU A 114 -8.64 16.57 16.53
CA GLU A 114 -9.47 16.75 15.34
C GLU A 114 -9.65 15.37 14.68
N PRO A 115 -10.89 14.90 14.42
CA PRO A 115 -11.14 13.54 13.94
C PRO A 115 -10.52 13.28 12.55
N ALA A 116 -10.15 14.32 11.81
CA ALA A 116 -9.57 14.23 10.49
C ALA A 116 -8.09 13.78 10.48
N ARG A 117 -7.36 13.85 11.61
CA ARG A 117 -5.91 13.52 11.65
C ARG A 117 -5.59 12.21 12.37
N ASP A 118 -6.60 11.44 12.78
CA ASP A 118 -6.40 10.20 13.55
C ASP A 118 -5.93 9.02 12.68
N PHE A 119 -5.81 9.21 11.36
CA PHE A 119 -5.42 8.15 10.44
C PHE A 119 -3.97 8.17 9.96
N THR A 120 -3.31 9.33 9.96
CA THR A 120 -1.93 9.45 9.51
C THR A 120 -0.97 8.92 10.58
N THR A 121 -0.39 7.75 10.32
CA THR A 121 0.45 7.04 11.30
C THR A 121 1.83 7.65 11.50
N GLU A 122 2.23 8.63 10.70
CA GLU A 122 3.55 9.26 10.83
C GLU A 122 3.47 10.59 11.58
N ALA A 123 3.97 10.57 12.82
CA ALA A 123 4.23 11.73 13.67
C ALA A 123 5.25 12.75 13.07
N ASP A 124 5.51 12.68 11.76
CA ASP A 124 6.59 13.43 11.14
C ASP A 124 6.46 13.71 9.65
N LEU A 125 5.23 13.92 9.17
CA LEU A 125 4.99 14.54 7.85
C LEU A 125 5.77 15.87 7.68
N SER A 126 6.20 16.48 8.79
CA SER A 126 7.02 17.70 8.82
C SER A 126 8.44 17.53 8.26
N LYS A 127 9.03 16.32 8.31
CA LYS A 127 10.44 16.03 7.98
C LYS A 127 10.68 15.74 6.49
N THR A 128 9.99 16.43 5.59
CA THR A 128 10.31 16.30 4.17
C THR A 128 11.50 17.15 3.78
N LYS A 129 12.46 16.53 3.07
CA LYS A 129 13.67 17.22 2.58
C LYS A 129 13.56 17.66 1.13
N THR A 130 12.79 16.94 0.33
CA THR A 130 12.67 17.14 -1.12
C THR A 130 11.22 17.29 -1.55
N LYS A 131 11.02 17.87 -2.74
CA LYS A 131 9.70 18.04 -3.36
C LYS A 131 9.03 16.69 -3.60
N GLU A 132 9.80 15.71 -4.05
CA GLU A 132 9.34 14.36 -4.36
C GLU A 132 8.86 13.62 -3.11
N ASP A 133 9.59 13.72 -1.99
CA ASP A 133 9.19 13.15 -0.70
C ASP A 133 7.93 13.84 -0.13
N GLY A 134 7.83 15.16 -0.31
CA GLY A 134 6.61 15.93 -0.04
C GLY A 134 5.39 15.42 -0.81
N LEU A 135 5.54 15.22 -2.11
CA LEU A 135 4.48 14.67 -2.96
C LEU A 135 4.16 13.23 -2.58
N GLN A 136 5.15 12.37 -2.34
CA GLN A 136 4.91 10.98 -1.98
C GLN A 136 4.07 10.88 -0.69
N ARG A 137 4.45 11.61 0.35
CA ARG A 137 3.68 11.64 1.61
C ARG A 137 2.28 12.19 1.43
N TRP A 138 2.11 13.15 0.53
CA TRP A 138 0.80 13.65 0.17
C TRP A 138 -0.07 12.57 -0.50
N HIS A 139 0.52 11.78 -1.40
CA HIS A 139 -0.18 10.65 -2.03
C HIS A 139 -0.49 9.55 -1.00
N GLU A 140 0.41 9.26 -0.07
CA GLU A 140 0.17 8.32 1.03
C GLU A 140 -1.01 8.78 1.90
N PHE A 141 -1.05 10.06 2.27
CA PHE A 141 -2.19 10.66 2.98
C PHE A 141 -3.51 10.46 2.22
N LEU A 142 -3.54 10.82 0.92
CA LEU A 142 -4.74 10.66 0.10
C LEU A 142 -5.15 9.20 -0.07
N THR A 143 -4.17 8.30 -0.16
CA THR A 143 -4.39 6.86 -0.23
C THR A 143 -5.04 6.35 1.05
N GLU A 144 -4.50 6.70 2.21
CA GLU A 144 -5.06 6.29 3.50
C GLU A 144 -6.47 6.85 3.72
N ARG A 145 -6.69 8.13 3.37
CA ARG A 145 -7.98 8.79 3.44
C ARG A 145 -9.03 8.04 2.60
N PHE A 146 -8.71 7.76 1.34
CA PHE A 146 -9.60 7.05 0.41
C PHE A 146 -9.87 5.61 0.86
N VAL A 147 -8.82 4.86 1.20
CA VAL A 147 -8.94 3.45 1.60
C VAL A 147 -9.79 3.31 2.86
N ARG A 148 -9.71 4.27 3.79
CA ARG A 148 -10.55 4.29 4.99
C ARG A 148 -11.99 4.74 4.72
N GLY A 149 -12.25 5.43 3.61
CA GLY A 149 -13.59 5.85 3.22
C GLY A 149 -13.94 7.26 3.65
N HIS A 150 -12.96 8.15 3.77
CA HIS A 150 -13.14 9.54 4.24
C HIS A 150 -13.35 10.54 3.10
N ASP A 151 -13.53 10.07 1.87
CA ASP A 151 -13.91 10.91 0.74
C ASP A 151 -15.43 10.91 0.62
N GLU A 152 -16.08 11.91 1.22
CA GLU A 152 -17.55 12.00 1.30
C GLU A 152 -18.21 12.17 -0.07
N ASP A 153 -17.50 12.80 -1.02
CA ASP A 153 -17.98 13.02 -2.38
C ASP A 153 -17.85 11.79 -3.29
N PHE A 154 -17.20 10.72 -2.80
CA PHE A 154 -16.99 9.50 -3.56
C PHE A 154 -17.99 8.40 -3.19
N ASP A 155 -18.67 7.83 -4.18
CA ASP A 155 -19.57 6.68 -3.99
C ASP A 155 -18.78 5.36 -3.92
N TYR A 156 -18.42 4.96 -2.69
CA TYR A 156 -17.67 3.72 -2.44
C TYR A 156 -18.42 2.45 -2.81
N SER A 157 -19.74 2.47 -2.97
CA SER A 157 -20.50 1.26 -3.34
C SER A 157 -20.06 0.69 -4.70
N LEU A 158 -19.61 1.57 -5.61
CA LEU A 158 -19.09 1.22 -6.93
C LEU A 158 -17.83 0.33 -6.89
N ILE A 159 -17.08 0.40 -5.78
CA ILE A 159 -15.85 -0.37 -5.58
C ILE A 159 -16.06 -1.48 -4.55
N ASP A 160 -16.67 -1.13 -3.41
CA ASP A 160 -16.78 -2.01 -2.26
C ASP A 160 -17.63 -3.24 -2.51
N ASP A 161 -18.55 -3.19 -3.48
CA ASP A 161 -19.39 -4.33 -3.89
C ASP A 161 -18.92 -4.98 -5.20
N ASN A 162 -17.82 -4.51 -5.79
CA ASN A 162 -17.30 -5.00 -7.06
C ASN A 162 -16.14 -5.99 -6.87
N GLU A 163 -16.36 -7.25 -7.26
CA GLU A 163 -15.40 -8.36 -7.18
C GLU A 163 -14.23 -8.25 -8.17
N ASP A 164 -14.33 -7.42 -9.22
CA ASP A 164 -13.23 -7.19 -10.18
C ASP A 164 -12.00 -6.57 -9.50
N TYR A 165 -12.18 -5.96 -8.33
CA TYR A 165 -11.14 -5.39 -7.50
C TYR A 165 -10.57 -6.37 -6.46
N ASP A 166 -11.05 -7.62 -6.39
CA ASP A 166 -10.51 -8.68 -5.52
C ASP A 166 -9.21 -9.29 -6.07
N VAL A 167 -8.35 -8.48 -6.67
CA VAL A 167 -7.07 -8.94 -7.24
C VAL A 167 -6.17 -9.54 -6.17
N MET A 168 -6.04 -8.87 -5.03
CA MET A 168 -5.26 -9.38 -3.89
C MET A 168 -5.83 -10.69 -3.35
N GLU A 169 -7.15 -10.80 -3.18
CA GLU A 169 -7.78 -12.03 -2.67
C GLU A 169 -7.60 -13.20 -3.66
N ARG A 170 -7.70 -12.95 -4.96
CA ARG A 170 -7.44 -13.95 -6.00
C ARG A 170 -5.99 -14.42 -5.97
N ARG A 171 -5.04 -13.49 -5.92
CA ARG A 171 -3.60 -13.80 -5.85
C ARG A 171 -3.25 -14.60 -4.61
N ASP A 172 -3.79 -14.22 -3.45
CA ASP A 172 -3.54 -14.94 -2.19
C ASP A 172 -4.14 -16.35 -2.23
N ALA A 173 -5.29 -16.55 -2.89
CA ALA A 173 -5.87 -17.88 -3.10
C ALA A 173 -5.05 -18.75 -4.06
N GLU A 174 -4.49 -18.16 -5.12
CA GLU A 174 -3.59 -18.83 -6.04
C GLU A 174 -2.27 -19.23 -5.35
N GLU A 175 -1.67 -18.34 -4.56
CA GLU A 175 -0.46 -18.62 -3.77
C GLU A 175 -0.70 -19.78 -2.78
N ALA A 176 -1.84 -19.78 -2.08
CA ALA A 176 -2.22 -20.89 -1.21
C ALA A 176 -2.37 -22.22 -1.96
N TRP A 177 -2.94 -22.18 -3.17
CA TRP A 177 -3.04 -23.37 -4.02
C TRP A 177 -1.67 -23.88 -4.47
N PHE A 178 -0.74 -22.99 -4.85
CA PHE A 178 0.64 -23.37 -5.19
C PHE A 178 1.42 -23.96 -4.01
N ASP A 179 1.22 -23.46 -2.78
CA ASP A 179 1.85 -23.99 -1.57
C ASP A 179 1.31 -25.38 -1.15
N GLU A 180 0.08 -25.71 -1.58
CA GLU A 180 -0.56 -27.00 -1.39
C GLU A 180 -0.14 -28.02 -2.46
N GLU A 181 0.21 -27.59 -3.68
CA GLU A 181 0.74 -28.48 -4.71
C GLU A 181 2.15 -28.96 -4.36
N ASP A 182 2.33 -30.27 -4.25
CA ASP A 182 3.65 -30.90 -4.29
C ASP A 182 4.05 -31.06 -5.76
N PRO A 183 5.13 -30.42 -6.24
CA PRO A 183 5.49 -30.50 -7.65
C PRO A 183 5.79 -31.95 -8.07
N GLU A 184 5.24 -32.41 -9.20
CA GLU A 184 5.44 -33.80 -9.68
C GLU A 184 6.94 -34.17 -9.79
N TRP A 185 7.82 -33.22 -10.13
CA TRP A 185 9.28 -33.44 -10.20
C TRP A 185 9.95 -33.71 -8.84
N ALA A 186 9.30 -33.39 -7.72
CA ALA A 186 9.77 -33.71 -6.36
C ALA A 186 9.37 -35.13 -5.93
N SER A 187 8.38 -35.75 -6.60
CA SER A 187 7.93 -37.11 -6.32
C SER A 187 8.80 -38.19 -6.98
N ASP A 188 9.51 -37.86 -8.05
CA ASP A 188 10.44 -38.77 -8.76
C ASP A 188 11.80 -38.94 -8.05
N ALA A 189 12.02 -38.30 -6.90
CA ALA A 189 13.26 -38.46 -6.14
C ALA A 189 13.35 -39.80 -5.37
N ASP A 190 12.24 -40.54 -5.24
CA ASP A 190 12.20 -41.80 -4.46
C ASP A 190 11.87 -43.07 -5.27
N GLU A 191 11.43 -42.95 -6.53
CA GLU A 191 11.33 -44.11 -7.45
C GLU A 191 12.34 -44.01 -8.59
N GLY A 192 13.59 -44.33 -8.24
CA GLY A 192 14.63 -44.62 -9.21
C GLY A 192 15.38 -43.37 -9.64
N ALA A 193 16.55 -43.18 -9.03
CA ALA A 193 17.63 -42.36 -9.56
C ALA A 193 18.09 -42.87 -10.95
N GLN A 194 17.29 -42.66 -12.00
CA GLN A 194 17.83 -42.42 -13.32
C GLN A 194 18.23 -40.95 -13.34
N THR A 195 19.47 -40.72 -12.95
CA THR A 195 20.19 -39.53 -13.37
C THR A 195 19.98 -39.38 -14.89
N THR A 196 19.06 -38.53 -15.31
CA THR A 196 19.04 -38.03 -16.69
C THR A 196 20.23 -37.09 -16.77
N ARG A 197 21.41 -37.72 -16.88
CA ARG A 197 22.69 -37.10 -17.14
C ARG A 197 22.46 -36.23 -18.36
N GLY A 198 22.35 -34.92 -18.14
CA GLY A 198 22.14 -33.95 -19.20
C GLY A 198 23.22 -34.15 -20.25
N GLN A 199 22.86 -34.80 -21.35
CA GLN A 199 23.64 -34.74 -22.57
C GLN A 199 23.38 -33.35 -23.14
N THR A 200 24.04 -32.36 -22.53
CA THR A 200 24.29 -31.09 -23.20
C THR A 200 25.21 -31.46 -24.35
N GLY A 201 24.60 -31.64 -25.54
CA GLY A 201 25.30 -31.76 -26.80
C GLY A 201 26.05 -30.45 -27.05
N ILE A 202 27.26 -30.36 -26.51
CA ILE A 202 28.28 -29.43 -26.98
C ILE A 202 28.90 -30.12 -28.19
N GLN A 203 28.34 -29.82 -29.36
CA GLN A 203 28.94 -30.17 -30.64
C GLN A 203 29.61 -28.91 -31.16
N ASP A 204 30.89 -28.78 -30.83
CA ASP A 204 31.78 -27.85 -31.51
C ASP A 204 33.17 -28.48 -31.59
N PHE A 205 33.66 -28.60 -32.83
CA PHE A 205 35.02 -28.67 -33.38
C PHE A 205 35.12 -29.62 -34.57
#